data_AF-A0A967PSN5-F1
#
_entry.id   AF-A0A967PSN5-F1
#
_cell.length_a   1.000
_cell.length_b   1.000
_cell.length_c   1.000
_cell.angle_alpha   90.00
_cell.angle_beta   90.00
_cell.angle_gamma   90.00
#
_symmetry.space_group_name_H-M   'P 1'
#
loop_
_entity.id
_entity.type
_entity.pdbx_description
1 polymer ?
#
loop_
_entity_poly.entity_id
_entity_poly.type
_entity_poly.pdbx_seq_one_letter_code
_entity_poly.pdbx_strand_id
1 'polypeptide(L)'
;IQQENAADVVAAQPLHSVVAMTQGQLGSMVALSLQELLPASTPVVVVVSHVRVDRDDPAFQHPTKPIGPHYDEATARRLADERGWVVADVGQG
;
A
#
# COMPACT_ATOMS: atom_id res chain seq x y z
N ILE A 1 -3.61 -8.10 3.60
CA ILE A 1 -4.10 -9.06 4.63
C ILE A 1 -4.58 -8.36 5.90
N GLN A 2 -3.77 -7.66 6.70
CA GLN A 2 -4.26 -7.08 7.98
C GLN A 2 -5.42 -6.06 7.81
N GLN A 3 -5.26 -5.07 6.92
CA GLN A 3 -6.31 -4.06 6.66
C GLN A 3 -7.50 -4.63 5.89
N GLU A 4 -7.29 -5.71 5.15
CA GLU A 4 -8.34 -6.39 4.38
C GLU A 4 -9.17 -7.32 5.29
N ASN A 5 -8.53 -8.03 6.22
CA ASN A 5 -9.18 -8.92 7.17
C ASN A 5 -9.99 -8.19 8.25
N ALA A 6 -9.82 -6.87 8.35
CA ALA A 6 -10.59 -6.02 9.26
C ALA A 6 -11.65 -5.19 8.51
N ALA A 7 -11.86 -5.42 7.21
CA ALA A 7 -12.74 -4.60 6.38
C ALA A 7 -14.23 -4.69 6.78
N ASP A 8 -14.60 -5.72 7.54
CA ASP A 8 -15.90 -5.98 8.12
C ASP A 8 -16.17 -5.19 9.41
N VAL A 9 -15.12 -4.69 10.07
CA VAL A 9 -15.20 -3.94 11.34
C VAL A 9 -14.56 -2.56 11.28
N VAL A 10 -13.73 -2.28 10.27
CA VAL A 10 -12.98 -1.03 10.09
C VAL A 10 -13.10 -0.58 8.64
N ALA A 11 -13.45 0.69 8.44
CA ALA A 11 -13.49 1.29 7.11
C ALA A 11 -12.12 1.20 6.44
N ALA A 12 -12.11 0.74 5.18
CA ALA A 12 -10.89 0.62 4.39
C ALA A 12 -10.18 1.96 4.29
N GLN A 13 -8.88 1.97 4.60
CA GLN A 13 -8.06 3.17 4.49
C GLN A 13 -7.59 3.38 3.04
N PRO A 14 -7.44 4.63 2.60
CA PRO A 14 -6.83 4.93 1.30
C PRO A 14 -5.42 4.36 1.16
N LEU A 15 -5.02 4.01 -0.07
CA LEU A 15 -3.74 3.36 -0.35
C LEU A 15 -2.52 4.14 0.18
N HIS A 16 -2.52 5.47 0.07
CA HIS A 16 -1.43 6.30 0.56
C HIS A 16 -1.25 6.21 2.09
N SER A 17 -2.36 6.03 2.84
CA SER A 17 -2.33 5.91 4.30
C SER A 17 -1.68 4.57 4.70
N VAL A 18 -2.08 3.48 4.05
CA VAL A 18 -1.49 2.16 4.34
C VAL A 18 -0.01 2.10 3.90
N VAL A 19 0.38 2.79 2.83
CA VAL A 19 1.79 2.97 2.47
C VAL A 19 2.55 3.71 3.58
N ALA A 20 2.01 4.81 4.11
CA ALA A 20 2.64 5.52 5.23
C ALA A 20 2.78 4.65 6.50
N MET A 21 1.76 3.84 6.82
CA MET A 21 1.84 2.87 7.91
C MET A 21 2.97 1.86 7.69
N THR A 22 3.12 1.31 6.48
CA THR A 22 4.22 0.38 6.18
C THR A 22 5.59 1.03 6.33
N GLN A 23 5.74 2.31 5.97
CA GLN A 23 6.99 3.04 6.16
C GLN A 23 7.35 3.16 7.65
N GLY A 24 6.38 3.51 8.50
CA GLY A 24 6.60 3.58 9.94
C GLY A 24 6.94 2.22 10.55
N GLN A 25 6.17 1.18 10.20
CA GLN A 25 6.37 -0.17 10.73
C GLN A 25 7.71 -0.77 10.31
N LEU A 26 7.96 -0.87 9.01
CA LEU A 26 9.20 -1.47 8.48
C LEU A 26 10.40 -0.58 8.80
N GLY A 27 10.24 0.74 8.68
CA GLY A 27 11.30 1.68 9.01
C GLY A 27 11.72 1.56 10.48
N SER A 28 10.77 1.41 11.42
CA SER A 28 11.09 1.19 12.83
C SER A 28 11.89 -0.10 13.04
N MET A 29 11.46 -1.21 12.43
CA MET A 29 12.17 -2.49 12.52
C MET A 29 13.62 -2.36 12.00
N VAL A 30 13.80 -1.75 10.83
CA VAL A 30 15.13 -1.53 10.25
C VAL A 30 15.97 -0.59 11.12
N ALA A 31 15.37 0.48 11.64
CA ALA A 31 16.09 1.46 12.47
C ALA A 31 16.56 0.86 13.79
N LEU A 32 15.77 0.00 14.44
CA LEU A 32 16.18 -0.72 15.64
C LEU A 32 17.34 -1.68 15.35
N SER A 33 17.25 -2.47 14.29
CA SER A 33 18.35 -3.38 13.89
C SER A 33 19.64 -2.63 13.56
N LEU A 34 19.55 -1.46 12.92
CA LEU A 34 20.73 -0.63 12.63
C LEU A 34 21.32 -0.01 13.91
N GLN A 35 20.49 0.43 14.85
CA GLN A 35 20.96 0.97 16.14
C GLN A 35 21.70 -0.08 16.98
N GLU A 36 21.36 -1.36 16.85
CA GLU A 36 22.09 -2.46 17.52
C GLU A 36 23.48 -2.71 16.90
N LEU A 37 23.65 -2.45 15.60
CA LEU A 37 24.88 -2.74 14.86
C LEU A 37 25.84 -1.55 14.76
N LEU A 38 25.32 -0.32 14.83
CA LEU A 38 26.09 0.91 14.67
C LEU A 38 26.60 1.44 16.01
N PRO A 39 27.69 2.24 16.00
CA PRO A 39 28.11 2.97 17.19
C PRO A 39 26.98 3.85 17.71
N ALA A 40 26.82 3.94 19.04
CA ALA A 40 25.76 4.74 19.68
C ALA A 40 25.78 6.24 19.28
N SER A 41 26.90 6.75 18.77
CA SER A 41 27.03 8.10 18.21
C SER A 41 26.42 8.26 16.81
N THR A 42 25.93 7.20 16.19
CA THR A 42 25.34 7.20 14.85
C THR A 42 23.81 7.23 14.96
N PRO A 43 23.17 8.40 14.84
CA PRO A 43 21.73 8.49 14.89
C PRO A 43 21.10 7.81 13.67
N VAL A 44 20.04 7.04 13.91
CA VAL A 44 19.21 6.42 12.86
C VAL A 44 17.79 6.98 13.00
N VAL A 45 17.24 7.48 11.90
CA VAL A 45 15.89 8.08 11.87
C VAL A 45 15.07 7.50 10.73
N VAL A 46 13.77 7.45 10.93
CA VAL A 46 12.78 7.03 9.94
C VAL A 46 11.90 8.23 9.62
N VAL A 47 11.78 8.57 8.35
CA VAL A 47 11.02 9.73 7.90
C VAL A 47 9.94 9.26 6.93
N VAL A 48 8.68 9.51 7.28
CA VAL A 48 7.56 9.30 6.36
C VAL A 48 7.71 10.26 5.18
N SER A 49 7.69 9.71 3.98
CA SER A 49 7.99 10.44 2.75
C SER A 49 6.77 10.49 1.83
N HIS A 50 6.40 11.71 1.43
CA HIS A 50 5.40 11.95 0.38
C HIS A 50 6.10 12.24 -0.95
N VAL A 51 5.81 11.45 -1.97
CA VAL A 51 6.39 11.59 -3.30
C VAL A 51 5.39 12.33 -4.19
N ARG A 52 5.82 13.46 -4.77
CA ARG A 52 5.03 14.14 -5.79
C ARG A 52 5.13 13.39 -7.11
N VAL A 53 3.98 13.20 -7.75
CA VAL A 53 3.87 12.66 -9.11
C VAL A 53 3.21 13.70 -10.00
N ASP A 54 3.43 13.60 -11.31
CA ASP A 54 2.74 14.44 -12.29
C ASP A 54 1.24 14.13 -12.25
N ARG A 55 0.39 15.16 -12.33
CA ARG A 55 -1.07 14.97 -12.38
C ARG A 55 -1.49 14.35 -13.71
N ASP A 56 -0.76 14.63 -14.78
CA ASP A 56 -1.09 14.22 -16.14
C ASP A 56 -0.31 12.96 -16.56
N ASP A 57 0.26 12.22 -15.60
CA ASP A 57 1.00 10.99 -15.87
C ASP A 57 0.11 9.96 -16.60
N PRO A 58 0.52 9.45 -17.79
CA PRO A 58 -0.25 8.45 -18.54
C PRO A 58 -0.60 7.19 -17.75
N ALA A 59 0.15 6.86 -16.69
CA ALA A 59 -0.14 5.72 -15.83
C ALA A 59 -1.50 5.83 -15.10
N PHE A 60 -2.05 7.05 -14.93
CA PHE A 60 -3.41 7.22 -14.40
C PHE A 60 -4.50 6.79 -15.38
N GLN A 61 -4.24 6.87 -16.70
CA GLN A 61 -5.19 6.45 -17.73
C GLN A 61 -5.15 4.93 -17.94
N HIS A 62 -3.98 4.33 -17.72
CA HIS A 62 -3.74 2.90 -17.91
C HIS A 62 -3.01 2.29 -16.70
N PRO A 63 -3.68 2.11 -15.55
CA PRO A 63 -3.05 1.50 -14.38
C PRO A 63 -2.75 0.01 -14.65
N THR A 64 -1.49 -0.39 -14.51
CA THR A 64 -1.03 -1.75 -14.84
C THR A 64 -0.60 -2.58 -13.64
N LYS A 65 -0.42 -1.97 -12.46
CA LYS A 65 0.07 -2.65 -11.27
C LYS A 65 -1.10 -3.25 -10.47
N PRO A 66 -1.25 -4.59 -10.42
CA PRO A 66 -2.25 -5.20 -9.55
C PRO A 66 -1.87 -5.00 -8.07
N ILE A 67 -2.88 -4.73 -7.24
CA ILE A 67 -2.79 -4.58 -5.79
C ILE A 67 -4.07 -5.13 -5.15
N GLY A 68 -3.99 -5.49 -3.86
CA GLY A 68 -5.12 -6.04 -3.12
C GLY A 68 -5.31 -7.55 -3.35
N PRO A 69 -6.42 -8.12 -2.86
CA PRO A 69 -6.67 -9.56 -2.93
C PRO A 69 -7.22 -9.97 -4.30
N HIS A 70 -7.21 -11.28 -4.55
CA HIS A 70 -7.92 -11.84 -5.70
C HIS A 70 -9.43 -11.89 -5.41
N TYR A 71 -10.22 -11.52 -6.41
CA TYR A 71 -11.68 -11.58 -6.38
C TYR A 71 -12.18 -12.51 -7.48
N ASP A 72 -13.33 -13.15 -7.25
CA ASP A 72 -14.09 -13.69 -8.38
C ASP A 72 -14.62 -12.55 -9.27
N GLU A 73 -14.98 -12.91 -10.50
CA GLU A 73 -15.39 -11.94 -11.52
C GLU A 73 -16.63 -11.12 -11.08
N ALA A 74 -17.59 -11.74 -10.41
CA ALA A 74 -18.81 -11.06 -9.96
C ALA A 74 -18.50 -9.99 -8.90
N THR A 75 -17.65 -10.34 -7.93
CA THR A 75 -17.21 -9.44 -6.86
C THR A 75 -16.32 -8.32 -7.42
N ALA A 76 -15.41 -8.65 -8.33
CA ALA A 76 -14.57 -7.70 -9.02
C ALA A 76 -15.40 -6.64 -9.77
N ARG A 77 -16.37 -7.06 -10.58
CA ARG A 77 -17.27 -6.15 -11.32
C ARG A 77 -18.06 -5.25 -10.37
N ARG A 78 -18.64 -5.82 -9.32
CA ARG A 78 -19.40 -5.05 -8.32
C ARG A 78 -18.53 -3.99 -7.62
N LEU A 79 -17.31 -4.34 -7.21
CA LEU A 79 -16.39 -3.40 -6.57
C LEU A 79 -15.88 -2.33 -7.53
N ALA A 80 -15.69 -2.67 -8.81
CA ALA A 80 -15.35 -1.72 -9.86
C ALA A 80 -16.44 -0.64 -9.99
N ASP A 81 -17.71 -1.05 -10.02
CA ASP A 81 -18.84 -0.13 -10.13
C ASP A 81 -19.03 0.72 -8.85
N GLU A 82 -18.95 0.09 -7.67
CA GLU A 82 -19.15 0.78 -6.38
C GLU A 82 -18.03 1.77 -6.04
N ARG A 83 -16.79 1.48 -6.43
CA ARG A 83 -15.59 2.22 -5.99
C ARG A 83 -14.85 2.93 -7.12
N GLY A 84 -15.29 2.77 -8.37
CA GLY A 84 -14.62 3.33 -9.55
C GLY A 84 -13.24 2.71 -9.79
N TRP A 85 -13.04 1.45 -9.42
CA TRP A 85 -11.75 0.77 -9.55
C TRP A 85 -11.54 0.22 -10.97
N VAL A 86 -10.31 0.34 -11.48
CA VAL A 86 -9.87 -0.45 -12.63
C VAL A 86 -9.36 -1.79 -12.10
N VAL A 87 -10.05 -2.87 -12.46
CA VAL A 87 -9.67 -4.23 -12.02
C VAL A 87 -8.87 -4.90 -13.14
N ALA A 88 -7.72 -5.46 -12.78
CA ALA A 88 -6.87 -6.21 -13.69
C ALA A 88 -7.26 -7.70 -13.67
N ASP A 89 -7.27 -8.32 -14.85
CA ASP A 89 -7.28 -9.79 -14.96
C ASP A 89 -5.86 -10.30 -14.68
N VAL A 90 -5.65 -10.67 -13.42
CA VAL A 90 -4.48 -11.42 -12.97
C VAL A 90 -4.88 -12.87 -13.00
N GLY A 91 -4.45 -13.62 -14.03
CA GLY A 91 -4.81 -15.03 -14.19
C GLY A 91 -4.60 -15.85 -12.91
N GLN A 92 -5.19 -17.04 -12.84
CA GLN A 92 -5.15 -17.88 -11.63
C GLN A 92 -3.73 -18.37 -11.30
N GLY A 93 -2.97 -17.54 -10.58
CA GLY A 93 -1.76 -17.93 -9.86
C GLY A 93 -2.11 -18.45 -8.47
#